data_AF-A0AAU4BJ77-F1
#
_entry.id   AF-A0AAU4BJ77-F1
#
_cell.length_a   1.000
_cell.length_b   1.000
_cell.length_c   1.000
_cell.angle_alpha   90.00
_cell.angle_beta   90.00
_cell.angle_gamma   90.00
#
_symmetry.space_group_name_H-M   'P 1'
#
loop_
_entity.id
_entity.type
_entity.pdbx_description
1 polymer ?
#
loop_
_entity_poly.entity_id
_entity_poly.type
_entity_poly.pdbx_seq_one_letter_code
_entity_poly.pdbx_strand_id
1 'polypeptide(L)' 'MGKPSVEELGVDPDALDWKRSGNDEGGIEVAFVGEWTLLRTTGGALISVFDENEWACFLDGVKKGEFDDAAS' A
#
# COMPACT_ATOMS: atom_id res chain seq x y z
N MET A 1 -18.56 -2.29 10.18
CA MET A 1 -17.97 -3.07 9.06
C MET A 1 -16.47 -2.91 9.20
N GLY A 2 -15.72 -4.01 9.27
CA GLY A 2 -14.28 -3.97 9.46
C GLY A 2 -13.55 -3.72 8.14
N LYS A 3 -12.27 -3.37 8.24
CA LYS A 3 -11.35 -3.29 7.10
C LYS A 3 -11.22 -4.68 6.45
N PRO A 4 -11.46 -4.82 5.14
CA PRO A 4 -11.39 -6.10 4.46
C PRO A 4 -9.93 -6.53 4.26
N SER A 5 -9.71 -7.83 4.24
CA SER A 5 -8.51 -8.43 3.65
C SER A 5 -8.53 -8.32 2.12
N VAL A 6 -7.37 -8.52 1.49
CA VAL A 6 -7.26 -8.55 0.03
C VAL A 6 -8.10 -9.68 -0.58
N GLU A 7 -8.21 -10.83 0.10
CA GLU A 7 -9.06 -11.95 -0.33
C GLU A 7 -10.56 -11.58 -0.28
N GLU A 8 -10.98 -10.88 0.78
CA GLU A 8 -12.37 -10.40 0.92
C GLU A 8 -12.75 -9.33 -0.11
N LEU A 9 -11.77 -8.60 -0.64
CA LEU A 9 -11.97 -7.69 -1.77
C LEU A 9 -12.21 -8.42 -3.10
N GLY A 10 -11.90 -9.72 -3.18
CA GLY A 10 -12.10 -10.53 -4.39
C GLY A 10 -11.20 -10.11 -5.55
N VAL A 11 -10.06 -9.48 -5.27
CA VAL A 11 -9.10 -9.05 -6.29
C VAL A 11 -7.93 -10.02 -6.41
N ASP A 12 -7.43 -10.18 -7.63
CA ASP A 12 -6.14 -10.81 -7.89
C ASP A 12 -5.05 -9.73 -7.82
N PRO A 13 -4.16 -9.74 -6.80
CA PRO A 13 -3.14 -8.71 -6.65
C PRO A 13 -2.17 -8.62 -7.81
N ASP A 14 -1.91 -9.73 -8.51
CA ASP A 14 -0.98 -9.77 -9.64
C ASP A 14 -1.59 -9.18 -10.92
N ALA A 15 -2.91 -9.02 -10.95
CA ALA A 15 -3.64 -8.40 -12.06
C ALA A 15 -3.91 -6.90 -11.86
N LEU A 16 -3.56 -6.33 -10.71
CA LEU A 16 -3.78 -4.90 -10.42
C LEU A 16 -2.80 -3.99 -11.16
N ASP A 17 -3.26 -2.78 -11.49
CA ASP A 17 -2.43 -1.72 -12.05
C ASP A 17 -1.64 -1.02 -10.93
N TRP A 18 -0.48 -1.58 -10.61
CA TRP A 18 0.41 -1.06 -9.56
C TRP A 18 1.22 0.16 -10.05
N LYS A 19 1.09 1.27 -9.33
CA LYS A 19 1.94 2.45 -9.50
C LYS A 19 3.19 2.28 -8.66
N ARG A 20 4.35 2.23 -9.32
CA ARG A 20 5.64 1.96 -8.68
C ARG A 20 6.44 3.24 -8.47
N SER A 21 7.09 3.37 -7.31
CA SER A 21 8.06 4.44 -7.07
C SER A 21 9.41 4.19 -7.76
N GLY A 22 9.71 2.93 -8.08
CA GLY A 22 10.95 2.48 -8.73
C GLY A 22 10.86 1.03 -9.19
N ASN A 23 11.91 0.53 -9.85
CA ASN A 23 11.97 -0.87 -10.33
C ASN A 23 12.85 -1.78 -9.46
N ASP A 24 13.53 -1.22 -8.46
CA ASP A 24 14.40 -1.94 -7.55
C ASP A 24 13.62 -2.62 -6.41
N GLU A 25 14.22 -3.64 -5.81
CA GLU A 25 13.66 -4.29 -4.62
C GLU A 25 13.46 -3.27 -3.49
N GLY A 26 12.32 -3.40 -2.80
CA GLY A 26 11.95 -2.44 -1.74
C GLY A 26 11.31 -1.15 -2.24
N GLY A 27 11.19 -0.93 -3.55
CA GLY A 27 10.38 0.17 -4.10
C GLY A 27 8.92 0.06 -3.68
N ILE A 28 8.23 1.17 -3.41
CA ILE A 28 6.83 1.17 -2.98
C ILE A 28 5.93 1.03 -4.21
N GLU A 29 4.94 0.14 -4.12
CA GLU A 29 3.90 -0.05 -5.10
C GLU A 29 2.54 0.28 -4.50
N VAL A 30 1.71 1.05 -5.21
CA VAL A 30 0.36 1.43 -4.78
C VAL A 30 -0.67 1.11 -5.85
N ALA A 31 -1.78 0.49 -5.47
CA ALA A 31 -2.94 0.22 -6.34
C ALA A 31 -4.23 0.74 -5.70
N PHE A 32 -5.20 1.13 -6.52
CA PHE A 32 -6.50 1.62 -6.07
C PHE A 32 -7.60 0.65 -6.47
N VAL A 33 -8.41 0.21 -5.50
CA VAL A 33 -9.49 -0.77 -5.70
C VAL A 33 -10.76 -0.25 -5.03
N GLY A 34 -11.65 0.35 -5.81
CA GLY A 34 -12.85 0.99 -5.25
C GLY A 34 -12.46 2.12 -4.28
N GLU A 35 -12.91 2.03 -3.03
CA GLU A 35 -12.57 2.97 -1.96
C GLU A 35 -11.25 2.64 -1.24
N TRP A 36 -10.61 1.52 -1.58
CA TRP A 36 -9.44 1.02 -0.87
C TRP A 36 -8.15 1.38 -1.59
N THR A 37 -7.14 1.76 -0.82
CA THR A 37 -5.76 1.92 -1.30
C THR A 37 -4.93 0.74 -0.81
N LEU A 38 -4.28 0.04 -1.73
CA LEU A 38 -3.39 -1.08 -1.44
C LEU A 38 -1.95 -0.60 -1.58
N LEU A 39 -1.10 -0.97 -0.64
CA LEU A 39 0.34 -0.68 -0.64
C LEU A 39 1.12 -1.97 -0.42
N ARG A 40 2.19 -2.15 -1.20
CA ARG A 40 3.20 -3.20 -0.96
C ARG A 40 4.60 -2.71 -1.33
N THR A 41 5.61 -3.47 -0.95
CA THR A 41 6.97 -3.29 -1.46
C THR A 41 7.20 -4.17 -2.68
N THR A 42 8.05 -3.72 -3.59
CA THR A 42 8.47 -4.47 -4.77
C THR A 42 9.22 -5.72 -4.31
N GLY A 43 8.70 -6.90 -4.68
CA GLY A 43 9.20 -8.20 -4.20
C GLY A 43 8.68 -8.62 -2.82
N GLY A 44 7.85 -7.79 -2.17
CA GLY A 44 7.24 -8.08 -0.88
C GLY A 44 6.01 -8.97 -0.97
N ALA A 45 5.82 -9.83 0.04
CA ALA A 45 4.67 -10.74 0.12
C ALA A 45 3.43 -10.12 0.80
N LEU A 46 3.60 -9.02 1.54
CA LEU A 46 2.52 -8.41 2.32
C LEU A 46 1.92 -7.21 1.57
N ILE A 47 0.59 -7.15 1.59
CA ILE A 47 -0.18 -6.04 1.04
C ILE A 47 -0.96 -5.40 2.19
N SER A 48 -0.71 -4.11 2.43
CA SER A 48 -1.49 -3.30 3.35
C SER A 48 -2.67 -2.70 2.61
N VAL A 49 -3.88 -2.91 3.12
CA VAL A 49 -5.10 -2.22 2.68
C VAL A 49 -5.23 -0.92 3.48
N PHE A 50 -5.87 0.12 2.96
CA PHE A 50 -6.15 1.37 3.67
C PHE A 50 -7.51 1.92 3.21
N ASP A 51 -8.33 2.40 4.15
CA ASP A 51 -9.42 3.32 3.80
C ASP A 51 -8.90 4.76 3.56
N GLU A 52 -9.78 5.66 3.14
CA GLU A 52 -9.43 7.07 2.85
C GLU A 52 -8.78 7.79 4.04
N ASN A 53 -9.28 7.60 5.26
CA ASN A 53 -8.75 8.26 6.46
C ASN A 53 -7.41 7.66 6.88
N GLU A 54 -7.29 6.34 6.87
CA GLU A 54 -6.02 5.67 7.16
C GLU A 54 -4.94 6.09 6.16
N TRP A 55 -5.30 6.16 4.87
CA TRP A 55 -4.39 6.60 3.81
C TRP A 55 -3.96 8.06 4.00
N ALA A 56 -4.89 8.95 4.34
CA ALA A 56 -4.57 10.36 4.62
C ALA A 56 -3.60 10.50 5.81
N CYS A 57 -3.82 9.75 6.89
CA CYS A 57 -2.93 9.70 8.05
C CYS A 57 -1.54 9.15 7.68
N PHE A 58 -1.49 8.06 6.90
CA PHE A 58 -0.23 7.49 6.42
C PHE A 58 0.57 8.51 5.60
N LEU A 59 -0.08 9.20 4.65
CA LEU A 59 0.56 10.23 3.84
C LEU A 59 1.06 11.42 4.67
N ASP A 60 0.35 11.79 5.73
CA ASP A 60 0.80 12.84 6.66
C ASP A 60 2.06 12.40 7.43
N GLY A 61 2.11 11.15 7.91
CA GLY A 61 3.30 10.57 8.54
C GLY A 61 4.50 10.52 7.60
N VAL A 62 4.31 10.03 6.37
CA VAL A 62 5.36 10.01 5.33
C VAL A 62 5.91 11.42 5.05
N LYS A 63 5.04 12.43 4.93
CA LYS A 63 5.49 13.83 4.72
C LYS A 63 6.30 14.39 5.88
N LYS A 64 6.12 13.84 7.09
CA LYS A 64 6.86 14.22 8.30
C LYS A 64 8.15 13.44 8.49
N GLY A 65 8.47 12.50 7.59
CA GLY A 65 9.67 11.66 7.69
C GLY A 65 9.56 10.55 8.72
N GLU A 66 8.34 10.15 9.11
CA GLU A 66 8.12 9.12 10.16
C GLU A 66 8.80 7.77 9.84
N PHE A 67 9.08 7.51 8.55
CA PHE A 67 9.63 6.26 8.05
C PHE A 67 11.07 6.38 7.54
N ASP A 68 11.71 7.55 7.67
CA ASP A 68 13.05 7.80 7.09
C ASP A 68 14.15 6.97 7.79
N ASP A 69 13.97 6.65 9.07
CA ASP A 69 14.93 5.86 9.87
C ASP A 69 14.58 4.36 9.97
N ALA A 70 13.46 3.94 9.38
CA ALA A 70 12.92 2.58 9.54
C ALA A 70 13.68 1.50 8.75
N ALA A 71 14.69 1.88 7.96
CA ALA A 71 15.53 0.98 7.16
C ALA A 71 16.77 0.43 7.91
N SER A 72 16.70 0.30 9.24
CA SER A 72 17.78 -0.20 10.10
C SER A 72 17.75 -1.71 10.31
#